data_AF-X0ZMS2-F1
#
_entry.id   AF-X0ZMS2-F1
#
_cell.length_a   1.000
_cell.length_b   1.000
_cell.length_c   1.000
_cell.angle_alpha   90.00
_cell.angle_beta   90.00
_cell.angle_gamma   90.00
#
_symmetry.space_group_name_H-M   'P 1'
#
loop_
_entity.id
_entity.type
_entity.pdbx_description
1 polymer ?
#
loop_
_entity_poly.entity_id
_entity_poly.type
_entity_poly.pdbx_seq_one_letter_code
_entity_poly.pdbx_strand_id
1 'polypeptide(L)'
;MQAYYAGALGIGYLNIMYAPFLVNSSFKEIKQEAQYLIFSGSQNAFSRGGQSLFLDFNVHLGIPHYLRNIPAIGPGGKYTGKNYGEYEKESQLFLRALMEVWREGDYHGKVFAFPKMDLHIDSKSFEDPKQKELLKYACEIASENGSTYFIFDRDDISLAACCRLKTEITDQEMILHPEKLRFAGIQNVTVNLPQCAYKAFPNKKISGSFLDTKNADSIELFLEKIDQALHLAVKAHLQKKK
;
A
#
# COMPACT_ATOMS: atom_id res chain seq x y z
N MET A 1 7.92 -15.10 2.59
CA MET A 1 7.49 -14.55 1.28
C MET A 1 8.62 -13.83 0.54
N GLN A 2 9.48 -13.07 1.21
CA GLN A 2 10.57 -12.28 0.60
C GLN A 2 11.42 -12.99 -0.47
N ALA A 3 11.86 -14.23 -0.25
CA ALA A 3 12.71 -14.95 -1.23
C ALA A 3 11.98 -15.34 -2.53
N TYR A 4 10.66 -15.22 -2.57
CA TYR A 4 9.80 -15.70 -3.65
C TYR A 4 9.24 -14.57 -4.55
N TYR A 5 9.37 -13.30 -4.13
CA TYR A 5 8.87 -12.14 -4.88
C TYR A 5 9.99 -11.13 -5.11
N ALA A 6 10.00 -10.48 -6.27
CA ALA A 6 11.00 -9.49 -6.63
C ALA A 6 10.59 -8.03 -6.30
N GLY A 7 9.33 -7.81 -5.89
CA GLY A 7 8.77 -6.49 -5.60
C GLY A 7 8.50 -6.26 -4.12
N ALA A 8 7.79 -5.17 -3.82
CA ALA A 8 7.38 -4.83 -2.47
C ALA A 8 6.38 -5.84 -1.90
N LEU A 9 6.40 -5.99 -0.57
CA LEU A 9 5.41 -6.75 0.18
C LEU A 9 4.56 -5.77 0.98
N GLY A 10 3.25 -5.75 0.71
CA GLY A 10 2.29 -4.98 1.49
C GLY A 10 1.63 -5.87 2.54
N ILE A 11 1.59 -5.41 3.79
CA ILE A 11 0.77 -6.03 4.84
C ILE A 11 -0.48 -5.17 5.03
N GLY A 12 -1.65 -5.76 4.72
CA GLY A 12 -2.95 -5.12 4.81
C GLY A 12 -3.48 -5.04 6.25
N TYR A 13 -4.22 -3.97 6.57
CA TYR A 13 -5.01 -3.83 7.79
C TYR A 13 -4.24 -4.09 9.10
N LEU A 14 -2.96 -3.73 9.14
CA LEU A 14 -2.04 -4.19 10.16
C LEU A 14 -2.55 -3.93 11.57
N ASN A 15 -2.94 -2.68 11.86
CA ASN A 15 -3.38 -2.29 13.19
C ASN A 15 -4.73 -2.93 13.60
N ILE A 16 -5.59 -3.22 12.62
CA ILE A 16 -6.88 -3.89 12.84
C ILE A 16 -6.68 -5.36 13.16
N MET A 17 -5.83 -6.04 12.38
CA MET A 17 -5.57 -7.48 12.55
C MET A 17 -4.79 -7.77 13.84
N TYR A 18 -3.99 -6.82 14.31
CA TYR A 18 -3.29 -6.91 15.61
C TYR A 18 -4.18 -6.60 16.81
N ALA A 19 -5.25 -5.80 16.64
CA ALA A 19 -6.06 -5.28 17.75
C ALA A 19 -6.57 -6.37 18.72
N PRO A 20 -7.03 -7.56 18.29
CA PRO A 20 -7.47 -8.61 19.19
C PRO A 20 -6.39 -9.18 20.12
N PHE A 21 -5.11 -8.99 19.80
CA PHE A 21 -3.96 -9.47 20.58
C PHE A 21 -3.52 -8.49 21.67
N LEU A 22 -4.01 -7.24 21.60
CA LEU A 22 -3.58 -6.14 22.47
C LEU A 22 -4.60 -5.81 23.58
N VAL A 23 -5.63 -6.66 23.72
CA VAL A 23 -6.67 -6.49 24.74
C VAL A 23 -6.04 -6.57 26.13
N ASN A 24 -6.39 -5.60 26.98
CA ASN A 24 -5.85 -5.43 28.34
C ASN A 24 -4.34 -5.09 28.41
N SER A 25 -3.67 -4.88 27.27
CA SER A 25 -2.28 -4.41 27.27
C SER A 25 -2.24 -2.91 27.61
N SER A 26 -1.24 -2.53 28.41
CA SER A 26 -0.92 -1.13 28.64
C SER A 26 -0.36 -0.47 27.38
N PHE A 27 -0.48 0.85 27.27
CA PHE A 27 0.09 1.58 26.13
C PHE A 27 1.62 1.36 26.00
N LYS A 28 2.32 1.18 27.13
CA LYS A 28 3.75 0.85 27.14
C LYS A 28 4.04 -0.47 26.44
N GLU A 29 3.25 -1.51 26.71
CA GLU A 29 3.39 -2.82 26.05
C GLU A 29 3.03 -2.73 24.57
N ILE A 30 1.95 -2.03 24.23
CA ILE A 30 1.54 -1.77 22.84
C ILE A 30 2.64 -1.05 22.06
N LYS A 31 3.28 -0.03 22.66
CA LYS A 31 4.40 0.70 22.05
C LYS A 31 5.65 -0.16 21.90
N GLN A 32 5.92 -1.02 22.86
CA GLN A 32 7.04 -1.96 22.76
C GLN A 32 6.85 -2.95 21.60
N GLU A 33 5.63 -3.44 21.40
CA GLU A 33 5.28 -4.31 20.28
C GLU A 33 5.38 -3.56 18.94
N ALA A 34 4.86 -2.33 18.86
CA ALA A 34 4.99 -1.47 17.69
C ALA A 34 6.46 -1.24 17.32
N GLN A 35 7.30 -0.95 18.32
CA GLN A 35 8.74 -0.78 18.15
C GLN A 35 9.39 -2.07 17.63
N TYR A 36 9.10 -3.21 18.27
CA TYR A 36 9.63 -4.50 17.83
C TYR A 36 9.27 -4.79 16.38
N LEU A 37 8.02 -4.54 15.98
CA LEU A 37 7.54 -4.79 14.63
C LEU A 37 8.22 -3.89 13.58
N ILE A 38 8.34 -2.59 13.83
CA ILE A 38 8.99 -1.63 12.92
C ILE A 38 10.49 -1.92 12.78
N PHE A 39 11.21 -2.16 13.89
CA PHE A 39 12.63 -2.50 13.85
C PHE A 39 12.88 -3.85 13.16
N SER A 40 12.03 -4.85 13.43
CA SER A 40 12.10 -6.14 12.73
C SER A 40 11.83 -5.96 11.23
N GLY A 41 10.89 -5.09 10.86
CA GLY A 41 10.61 -4.73 9.46
C GLY A 41 11.79 -4.03 8.76
N SER A 42 12.49 -3.14 9.48
CA SER A 42 13.56 -2.32 8.92
C SER A 42 14.91 -3.05 8.79
N GLN A 43 15.16 -4.06 9.62
CA GLN A 43 16.43 -4.78 9.71
C GLN A 43 16.47 -6.12 8.94
N ASN A 44 15.53 -6.34 8.01
CA ASN A 44 15.50 -7.55 7.19
C ASN A 44 16.64 -7.58 6.15
N ALA A 45 17.84 -8.01 6.55
CA ALA A 45 19.04 -8.05 5.70
C ALA A 45 19.10 -9.23 4.68
N PHE A 46 18.01 -9.99 4.53
CA PHE A 46 18.01 -11.23 3.74
C PHE A 46 17.48 -11.09 2.30
N SER A 47 17.29 -9.87 1.78
CA SER A 47 16.92 -9.73 0.37
C SER A 47 18.09 -10.09 -0.56
N ARG A 48 17.78 -10.56 -1.78
CA ARG A 48 18.81 -10.76 -2.80
C ARG A 48 19.51 -9.43 -3.07
N GLY A 49 20.80 -9.34 -2.76
CA GLY A 49 21.58 -8.10 -2.88
C GLY A 49 21.82 -7.35 -1.56
N GLY A 50 21.40 -7.90 -0.42
CA GLY A 50 21.78 -7.37 0.91
C GLY A 50 21.06 -6.08 1.34
N GLN A 51 19.94 -5.74 0.69
CA GLN A 51 19.13 -4.57 1.05
C GLN A 51 17.99 -4.95 2.01
N SER A 52 17.49 -3.97 2.77
CA SER A 52 16.25 -4.16 3.54
C SER A 52 15.06 -4.43 2.61
N LEU A 53 14.11 -5.22 3.09
CA LEU A 53 12.89 -5.54 2.37
C LEU A 53 12.07 -4.27 2.07
N PHE A 54 11.61 -4.11 0.82
CA PHE A 54 10.55 -3.16 0.48
C PHE A 54 9.24 -3.61 1.12
N LEU A 55 8.92 -3.06 2.30
CA LEU A 55 7.79 -3.45 3.13
C LEU A 55 6.86 -2.25 3.32
N ASP A 56 5.57 -2.45 3.04
CA ASP A 56 4.54 -1.43 3.24
C ASP A 56 3.59 -1.91 4.34
N PHE A 57 3.39 -1.10 5.37
CA PHE A 57 2.40 -1.37 6.43
C PHE A 57 1.17 -0.50 6.19
N ASN A 58 0.09 -1.16 5.78
CA ASN A 58 -1.19 -0.50 5.55
C ASN A 58 -1.94 -0.40 6.87
N VAL A 59 -2.08 0.83 7.36
CA VAL A 59 -2.69 1.16 8.65
C VAL A 59 -3.89 2.07 8.46
N HIS A 60 -4.88 1.96 9.35
CA HIS A 60 -6.20 2.55 9.15
C HIS A 60 -6.64 3.35 10.39
N LEU A 61 -7.16 4.55 10.18
CA LEU A 61 -7.62 5.45 11.25
C LEU A 61 -8.80 4.90 12.05
N GLY A 62 -9.61 4.03 11.45
CA GLY A 62 -10.68 3.28 12.10
C GLY A 62 -10.98 1.98 11.36
N ILE A 63 -12.02 1.26 11.79
CA ILE A 63 -12.38 -0.02 11.17
C ILE A 63 -13.25 0.22 9.92
N PRO A 64 -12.80 -0.16 8.71
CA PRO A 64 -13.58 -0.03 7.48
C PRO A 64 -14.92 -0.77 7.60
N HIS A 65 -15.96 -0.23 6.97
CA HIS A 65 -17.33 -0.74 7.12
C HIS A 65 -17.43 -2.25 6.83
N TYR A 66 -16.77 -2.73 5.78
CA TYR A 66 -16.77 -4.12 5.38
C TYR A 66 -16.07 -5.07 6.36
N LEU A 67 -15.15 -4.58 7.21
CA LEU A 67 -14.50 -5.39 8.25
C LEU A 67 -15.26 -5.38 9.59
N ARG A 68 -16.14 -4.39 9.83
CA ARG A 68 -16.76 -4.19 11.15
C ARG A 68 -17.50 -5.42 11.68
N ASN A 69 -18.17 -6.17 10.80
CA ASN A 69 -18.99 -7.33 11.14
C ASN A 69 -18.29 -8.67 10.91
N ILE A 70 -16.99 -8.66 10.60
CA ILE A 70 -16.22 -9.89 10.38
C ILE A 70 -15.74 -10.43 11.74
N PRO A 71 -15.94 -11.73 12.03
CA PRO A 71 -15.43 -12.37 13.24
C PRO A 71 -13.91 -12.20 13.37
N ALA A 72 -13.46 -11.69 14.50
CA ALA A 72 -12.06 -11.42 14.74
C ALA A 72 -11.31 -12.70 15.12
N ILE A 73 -10.12 -12.86 14.54
CA ILE A 73 -9.16 -13.90 14.92
C ILE A 73 -8.15 -13.28 15.88
N GLY A 74 -7.91 -13.95 17.00
CA GLY A 74 -7.00 -13.50 18.05
C GLY A 74 -5.98 -14.55 18.46
N PRO A 75 -5.52 -14.53 19.72
CA PRO A 75 -4.45 -15.41 20.22
C PRO A 75 -4.66 -16.89 19.89
N GLY A 76 -3.60 -17.53 19.40
CA GLY A 76 -3.63 -18.94 18.98
C GLY A 76 -4.39 -19.22 17.67
N GLY A 77 -4.69 -18.18 16.89
CA GLY A 77 -5.40 -18.31 15.60
C GLY A 77 -6.87 -18.70 15.77
N LYS A 78 -7.46 -18.43 16.94
CA LYS A 78 -8.86 -18.76 17.25
C LYS A 78 -9.75 -17.53 17.13
N TYR A 79 -11.00 -17.75 16.76
CA TYR A 79 -12.02 -16.72 16.84
C TYR A 79 -12.20 -16.25 18.28
N THR A 80 -12.30 -14.94 18.48
CA THR A 80 -12.44 -14.35 19.81
C THR A 80 -13.88 -14.33 20.33
N GLY A 81 -14.85 -14.62 19.46
CA GLY A 81 -16.28 -14.45 19.73
C GLY A 81 -16.78 -13.01 19.56
N LYS A 82 -15.91 -12.09 19.13
CA LYS A 82 -16.21 -10.69 18.80
C LYS A 82 -15.89 -10.40 17.34
N ASN A 83 -16.45 -9.33 16.80
CA ASN A 83 -16.14 -8.84 15.46
C ASN A 83 -15.02 -7.77 15.49
N TYR A 84 -14.33 -7.55 14.37
CA TYR A 84 -13.27 -6.54 14.29
C TYR A 84 -13.75 -5.11 14.63
N GLY A 85 -15.02 -4.79 14.38
CA GLY A 85 -15.60 -3.50 14.77
C GLY A 85 -15.58 -3.22 16.28
N GLU A 86 -15.54 -4.26 17.11
CA GLU A 86 -15.48 -4.14 18.58
C GLU A 86 -14.06 -3.83 19.09
N TYR A 87 -13.05 -3.92 18.23
CA TYR A 87 -11.64 -3.67 18.56
C TYR A 87 -11.12 -2.32 18.04
N GLU A 88 -12.02 -1.39 17.69
CA GLU A 88 -11.62 -0.07 17.16
C GLU A 88 -10.71 0.70 18.14
N LYS A 89 -10.96 0.57 19.45
CA LYS A 89 -10.14 1.20 20.48
C LYS A 89 -8.71 0.67 20.47
N GLU A 90 -8.54 -0.65 20.53
CA GLU A 90 -7.23 -1.32 20.52
C GLU A 90 -6.49 -1.04 19.21
N SER A 91 -7.20 -1.04 18.08
CA SER A 91 -6.67 -0.71 16.75
C SER A 91 -6.14 0.72 16.67
N GLN A 92 -6.87 1.69 17.24
CA GLN A 92 -6.45 3.11 17.29
C GLN A 92 -5.28 3.34 18.25
N LEU A 93 -5.27 2.67 19.41
CA LEU A 93 -4.14 2.72 20.34
C LEU A 93 -2.87 2.17 19.71
N PHE A 94 -2.97 1.07 18.96
CA PHE A 94 -1.83 0.49 18.28
C PHE A 94 -1.36 1.36 17.11
N LEU A 95 -2.28 1.95 16.34
CA LEU A 95 -1.92 2.94 15.32
C LEU A 95 -1.15 4.13 15.92
N ARG A 96 -1.63 4.68 17.04
CA ARG A 96 -0.93 5.76 17.76
C ARG A 96 0.48 5.35 18.16
N ALA A 97 0.65 4.14 18.71
CA ALA A 97 1.94 3.60 19.09
C ALA A 97 2.89 3.42 17.89
N LEU A 98 2.38 2.88 16.76
CA LEU A 98 3.15 2.75 15.52
C LEU A 98 3.61 4.14 15.01
N MET A 99 2.70 5.12 14.99
CA MET A 99 3.01 6.50 14.59
C MET A 99 4.08 7.16 15.48
N GLU A 100 4.04 6.93 16.79
CA GLU A 100 5.08 7.42 17.70
C GLU A 100 6.46 6.85 17.34
N VAL A 101 6.56 5.55 17.04
CA VAL A 101 7.84 4.93 16.65
C VAL A 101 8.32 5.46 15.29
N TRP A 102 7.43 5.60 14.30
CA TRP A 102 7.81 6.21 13.00
C TRP A 102 8.25 7.67 13.15
N ARG A 103 7.67 8.42 14.08
CA ARG A 103 8.06 9.80 14.40
C ARG A 103 9.44 9.86 15.05
N GLU A 104 9.67 9.00 16.05
CA GLU A 104 10.92 8.92 16.81
C GLU A 104 12.11 8.49 15.94
N GLY A 105 11.88 7.60 14.97
CA GLY A 105 12.93 7.08 14.08
C GLY A 105 13.74 5.96 14.74
N ASP A 106 14.86 5.61 14.11
CA ASP A 106 15.79 4.59 14.60
C ASP A 106 16.55 5.04 15.86
N TYR A 107 17.51 4.24 16.31
CA TYR A 107 18.33 4.58 17.48
C TYR A 107 19.04 5.94 17.39
N HIS A 108 19.32 6.43 16.18
CA HIS A 108 19.93 7.73 15.93
C HIS A 108 18.91 8.82 15.54
N GLY A 109 17.62 8.55 15.70
CA GLY A 109 16.52 9.44 15.29
C GLY A 109 16.40 9.59 13.78
N LYS A 110 16.92 8.64 12.99
CA LYS A 110 16.78 8.65 11.53
C LYS A 110 15.48 8.00 11.11
N VAL A 111 14.89 8.55 10.06
CA VAL A 111 13.66 8.00 9.48
C VAL A 111 13.88 6.58 8.98
N PHE A 112 12.92 5.71 9.24
CA PHE A 112 12.91 4.36 8.69
C PHE A 112 12.62 4.41 7.18
N ALA A 113 13.50 3.79 6.38
CA ALA A 113 13.21 3.57 4.96
C ALA A 113 12.05 2.57 4.78
N PHE A 114 11.98 1.56 5.66
CA PHE A 114 10.93 0.54 5.73
C PHE A 114 10.67 0.16 7.19
N PRO A 115 9.46 -0.33 7.52
CA PRO A 115 8.29 -0.36 6.67
C PRO A 115 7.73 1.04 6.42
N LYS A 116 7.17 1.27 5.23
CA LYS A 116 6.44 2.51 4.93
C LYS A 116 5.14 2.55 5.73
N MET A 117 4.76 3.74 6.18
CA MET A 117 3.47 3.99 6.81
C MET A 117 2.45 4.38 5.75
N ASP A 118 1.81 3.38 5.15
CA ASP A 118 0.71 3.58 4.20
C ASP A 118 -0.58 3.78 5.00
N LEU A 119 -0.92 5.04 5.26
CA LEU A 119 -2.07 5.45 6.07
C LEU A 119 -3.30 5.64 5.19
N HIS A 120 -4.31 4.80 5.43
CA HIS A 120 -5.59 4.86 4.74
C HIS A 120 -6.50 5.94 5.33
N ILE A 121 -7.05 6.77 4.44
CA ILE A 121 -7.95 7.88 4.72
C ILE A 121 -9.23 7.71 3.89
N ASP A 122 -10.37 7.85 4.55
CA ASP A 122 -11.71 7.86 3.97
C ASP A 122 -12.50 9.13 4.41
N SER A 123 -13.79 9.21 4.07
CA SER A 123 -14.66 10.32 4.50
C SER A 123 -14.79 10.42 6.02
N LYS A 124 -14.91 9.28 6.73
CA LYS A 124 -15.04 9.23 8.19
C LYS A 124 -13.83 9.78 8.92
N SER A 125 -12.65 9.67 8.30
CA SER A 125 -11.41 10.21 8.83
C SER A 125 -11.47 11.72 9.14
N PHE A 126 -12.37 12.46 8.49
CA PHE A 126 -12.56 13.90 8.71
C PHE A 126 -13.75 14.24 9.62
N GLU A 127 -14.69 13.30 9.78
CA GLU A 127 -15.95 13.44 10.50
C GLU A 127 -15.85 12.93 11.94
N ASP A 128 -15.26 11.74 12.15
CA ASP A 128 -15.07 11.15 13.47
C ASP A 128 -13.97 11.90 14.24
N PRO A 129 -14.27 12.45 15.44
CA PRO A 129 -13.28 13.24 16.19
C PRO A 129 -12.00 12.50 16.55
N LYS A 130 -12.07 11.19 16.84
CA LYS A 130 -10.90 10.38 17.22
C LYS A 130 -10.05 10.06 16.00
N GLN A 131 -10.68 9.69 14.89
CA GLN A 131 -9.95 9.47 13.64
C GLN A 131 -9.28 10.76 13.16
N LYS A 132 -9.98 11.89 13.28
CA LYS A 132 -9.44 13.21 12.94
C LYS A 132 -8.25 13.62 13.79
N GLU A 133 -8.24 13.25 15.08
CA GLU A 133 -7.08 13.45 15.95
C GLU A 133 -5.86 12.66 15.45
N LEU A 134 -6.04 11.37 15.16
CA LEU A 134 -4.98 10.52 14.62
C LEU A 134 -4.49 11.01 13.25
N LEU A 135 -5.41 11.48 12.40
CA LEU A 135 -5.07 12.07 11.10
C LEU A 135 -4.22 13.33 11.26
N LYS A 136 -4.57 14.23 12.19
CA LYS A 136 -3.75 15.41 12.48
C LYS A 136 -2.36 15.03 12.96
N TYR A 137 -2.24 14.01 13.82
CA TYR A 137 -0.95 13.50 14.28
C TYR A 137 -0.12 12.94 13.11
N ALA A 138 -0.76 12.21 12.19
CA ALA A 138 -0.09 11.72 10.98
C ALA A 138 0.39 12.86 10.07
N CYS A 139 -0.38 13.97 9.96
CA CYS A 139 0.05 15.17 9.25
C CYS A 139 1.25 15.87 9.93
N GLU A 140 1.28 15.90 11.26
CA GLU A 140 2.42 16.42 12.03
C GLU A 140 3.68 15.61 11.70
N ILE A 141 3.61 14.28 11.77
CA ILE A 141 4.72 13.38 11.41
C ILE A 141 5.18 13.62 9.96
N ALA A 142 4.23 13.72 9.03
CA ALA A 142 4.52 14.00 7.63
C ALA A 142 5.28 15.33 7.46
N SER A 143 4.91 16.36 8.23
CA SER A 143 5.56 17.68 8.20
C SER A 143 6.96 17.68 8.80
N GLU A 144 7.23 16.78 9.75
CA GLU A 144 8.52 16.70 10.44
C GLU A 144 9.53 15.84 9.69
N ASN A 145 9.11 14.66 9.23
CA ASN A 145 10.04 13.65 8.75
C ASN A 145 9.59 12.92 7.47
N GLY A 146 8.40 13.24 6.94
CA GLY A 146 7.91 12.70 5.67
C GLY A 146 7.54 11.21 5.67
N SER A 147 7.47 10.55 6.82
CA SER A 147 7.22 9.09 6.90
C SER A 147 5.82 8.68 6.44
N THR A 148 4.84 9.58 6.55
CA THR A 148 3.43 9.28 6.23
C THR A 148 3.18 9.25 4.73
N TYR A 149 2.72 8.10 4.22
CA TYR A 149 2.20 7.96 2.87
C TYR A 149 0.67 7.87 2.90
N PHE A 150 -0.01 8.88 2.36
CA PHE A 150 -1.48 8.95 2.42
C PHE A 150 -2.13 8.18 1.28
N ILE A 151 -2.93 7.16 1.62
CA ILE A 151 -3.78 6.41 0.71
C ILE A 151 -5.21 6.90 0.84
N PHE A 152 -5.75 7.42 -0.26
CA PHE A 152 -7.16 7.86 -0.31
C PHE A 152 -8.04 6.70 -0.77
N ASP A 153 -8.84 6.19 0.16
CA ASP A 153 -9.87 5.21 -0.11
C ASP A 153 -11.16 5.91 -0.53
N ARG A 154 -11.71 5.47 -1.67
CA ARG A 154 -12.95 5.96 -2.24
C ARG A 154 -13.83 4.75 -2.38
N ASP A 155 -14.82 4.59 -1.48
CA ASP A 155 -15.90 3.59 -1.34
C ASP A 155 -15.63 2.09 -1.62
N ASP A 156 -14.55 1.74 -2.31
CA ASP A 156 -14.11 0.41 -2.70
C ASP A 156 -13.18 -0.21 -1.67
N ILE A 157 -13.22 -1.54 -1.58
CA ILE A 157 -12.28 -2.32 -0.77
C ILE A 157 -10.94 -2.30 -1.48
N SER A 158 -10.01 -1.55 -0.92
CA SER A 158 -8.75 -1.21 -1.56
C SER A 158 -7.58 -1.88 -0.85
N LEU A 159 -6.81 -2.64 -1.63
CA LEU A 159 -5.47 -3.09 -1.23
C LEU A 159 -4.44 -2.23 -1.92
N ALA A 160 -3.56 -1.61 -1.14
CA ALA A 160 -2.37 -0.95 -1.64
C ALA A 160 -1.15 -1.85 -1.43
N ALA A 161 -0.42 -2.12 -2.51
CA ALA A 161 0.92 -2.70 -2.46
C ALA A 161 1.85 -1.86 -3.33
N CYS A 162 3.10 -1.67 -2.88
CA CYS A 162 4.10 -0.91 -3.62
C CYS A 162 3.66 0.53 -3.91
N CYS A 163 2.99 1.18 -2.94
CA CYS A 163 2.49 2.57 -2.98
C CYS A 163 1.51 2.96 -4.12
N ARG A 164 1.26 2.09 -5.11
CA ARG A 164 0.54 2.48 -6.34
C ARG A 164 -0.32 1.39 -6.96
N LEU A 165 -0.07 0.11 -6.66
CA LEU A 165 -0.96 -0.97 -7.10
C LEU A 165 -2.17 -0.97 -6.18
N LYS A 166 -3.27 -0.43 -6.67
CA LYS A 166 -4.58 -0.43 -6.02
C LYS A 166 -5.48 -1.39 -6.79
N THR A 167 -5.99 -2.41 -6.11
CA THR A 167 -6.95 -3.36 -6.70
C THR A 167 -8.22 -3.34 -5.86
N GLU A 168 -9.35 -3.25 -6.54
CA GLU A 168 -10.66 -3.45 -5.94
C GLU A 168 -10.89 -4.96 -5.71
N ILE A 169 -11.26 -5.33 -4.49
CA ILE A 169 -11.63 -6.71 -4.18
C ILE A 169 -13.13 -6.85 -4.37
N THR A 170 -13.52 -7.61 -5.38
CA THR A 170 -14.93 -7.94 -5.68
C THR A 170 -15.33 -9.34 -5.20
N ASP A 171 -14.35 -10.17 -4.81
CA ASP A 171 -14.59 -11.52 -4.30
C ASP A 171 -15.14 -11.49 -2.86
N GLN A 172 -16.41 -11.85 -2.71
CA GLN A 172 -17.09 -11.89 -1.42
C GLN A 172 -16.46 -12.86 -0.42
N GLU A 173 -15.89 -13.98 -0.88
CA GLU A 173 -15.24 -14.92 0.04
C GLU A 173 -14.00 -14.27 0.67
N MET A 174 -13.21 -13.55 -0.12
CA MET A 174 -12.05 -12.81 0.37
C MET A 174 -12.41 -11.66 1.31
N ILE A 175 -13.58 -11.04 1.12
CA ILE A 175 -14.08 -9.97 1.99
C ILE A 175 -14.55 -10.54 3.33
N LEU A 176 -15.28 -11.65 3.30
CA LEU A 176 -15.79 -12.31 4.50
C LEU A 176 -14.69 -13.04 5.29
N HIS A 177 -13.63 -13.46 4.59
CA HIS A 177 -12.48 -14.16 5.14
C HIS A 177 -11.17 -13.40 4.81
N PRO A 178 -10.92 -12.26 5.47
CA PRO A 178 -9.75 -11.42 5.19
C PRO A 178 -8.41 -12.14 5.41
N GLU A 179 -8.37 -13.23 6.17
CA GLU A 179 -7.21 -14.10 6.30
C GLU A 179 -6.81 -14.77 4.98
N LYS A 180 -7.74 -14.94 4.03
CA LYS A 180 -7.51 -15.46 2.67
C LYS A 180 -7.06 -14.38 1.69
N LEU A 181 -7.09 -13.12 2.10
CA LEU A 181 -6.81 -11.99 1.22
C LEU A 181 -5.37 -12.03 0.72
N ARG A 182 -5.18 -12.32 -0.56
CA ARG A 182 -3.85 -12.39 -1.19
C ARG A 182 -3.93 -11.75 -2.58
N PHE A 183 -3.05 -10.80 -2.82
CA PHE A 183 -2.89 -10.16 -4.12
C PHE A 183 -1.42 -10.18 -4.52
N ALA A 184 -1.14 -10.41 -5.81
CA ALA A 184 0.21 -10.36 -6.34
C ALA A 184 0.21 -9.76 -7.75
N GLY A 185 1.04 -8.75 -7.95
CA GLY A 185 1.43 -8.32 -9.29
C GLY A 185 2.43 -9.32 -9.88
N ILE A 186 2.10 -9.90 -11.03
CA ILE A 186 2.95 -10.93 -11.66
C ILE A 186 4.14 -10.29 -12.38
N GLN A 187 3.88 -9.24 -13.18
CA GLN A 187 4.89 -8.58 -13.99
C GLN A 187 4.46 -7.14 -14.28
N ASN A 188 5.40 -6.20 -14.17
CA ASN A 188 5.25 -4.84 -14.67
C ASN A 188 6.06 -4.67 -15.96
N VAL A 189 5.46 -4.06 -16.99
CA VAL A 189 6.13 -3.69 -18.24
C VAL A 189 5.84 -2.22 -18.52
N THR A 190 6.90 -1.42 -18.64
CA THR A 190 6.78 0.01 -18.95
C THR A 190 6.98 0.23 -20.46
N VAL A 191 5.96 0.76 -21.13
CA VAL A 191 6.08 1.17 -22.54
C VAL A 191 6.78 2.53 -22.61
N ASN A 192 7.87 2.59 -23.40
CA ASN A 192 8.59 3.84 -23.66
C ASN A 192 7.80 4.70 -24.66
N LEU A 193 6.91 5.56 -24.16
CA LEU A 193 6.11 6.47 -24.97
C LEU A 193 6.95 7.43 -25.82
N PRO A 194 8.04 8.05 -25.31
CA PRO A 194 8.96 8.83 -26.14
C PRO A 194 9.50 8.07 -27.36
N GLN A 195 9.84 6.78 -27.18
CA GLN A 195 10.29 5.94 -28.30
C GLN A 195 9.18 5.69 -29.31
N CYS A 196 7.94 5.53 -28.86
CA CYS A 196 6.78 5.37 -29.75
C CYS A 196 6.55 6.63 -30.58
N ALA A 197 6.66 7.82 -29.95
CA ALA A 197 6.56 9.10 -30.63
C ALA A 197 7.70 9.28 -31.65
N TYR A 198 8.95 8.98 -31.27
CA TYR A 198 10.08 9.06 -32.19
C TYR A 198 9.90 8.17 -33.44
N LYS A 199 9.38 6.94 -33.26
CA LYS A 199 9.10 6.01 -34.37
C LYS A 199 7.92 6.44 -35.24
N ALA A 200 6.94 7.14 -34.68
CA ALA A 200 5.82 7.70 -35.44
C ALA A 200 6.25 8.93 -36.27
N PHE A 201 7.26 9.67 -35.82
CA PHE A 201 7.66 10.95 -36.43
C PHE A 201 9.18 11.06 -36.73
N PRO A 202 9.79 10.16 -37.52
CA PRO A 202 11.24 10.10 -37.67
C PRO A 202 11.88 11.36 -38.30
N ASN A 203 11.12 12.20 -39.01
CA ASN A 203 11.64 13.32 -39.80
C ASN A 203 10.87 14.66 -39.67
N LYS A 204 9.87 14.77 -38.78
CA LYS A 204 9.21 16.07 -38.55
C LYS A 204 9.99 16.83 -37.49
N LYS A 205 10.53 18.01 -37.82
CA LYS A 205 10.85 19.02 -36.78
C LYS A 205 9.55 19.23 -36.01
N ILE A 206 9.49 18.78 -34.76
CA ILE A 206 8.37 19.06 -33.85
C ILE A 206 8.51 20.54 -33.49
N SER A 207 8.17 21.42 -34.42
CA SER A 207 8.26 22.88 -34.26
C SER A 207 6.91 23.50 -33.88
N GLY A 208 5.89 22.67 -33.61
CA GLY A 208 4.56 23.09 -33.17
C GLY A 208 4.11 22.34 -31.93
N SER A 209 3.18 22.94 -31.19
CA SER A 209 2.50 22.30 -30.05
C SER A 209 1.78 21.02 -30.51
N PHE A 210 1.80 19.96 -29.70
CA PHE A 210 1.00 18.74 -29.92
C PHE A 210 -0.51 19.02 -30.02
N LEU A 211 -0.97 20.21 -29.60
CA LEU A 211 -2.36 20.67 -29.67
C LEU A 211 -2.74 21.24 -31.05
N ASP A 212 -1.82 21.39 -32.00
CA ASP A 212 -2.11 21.86 -33.35
C ASP A 212 -2.59 20.68 -34.23
N THR A 213 -3.77 20.17 -33.89
CA THR A 213 -4.41 18.94 -34.39
C THR A 213 -4.91 19.05 -35.83
N LYS A 214 -4.05 19.44 -36.78
CA LYS A 214 -4.39 19.42 -38.22
C LYS A 214 -4.08 18.10 -38.93
N ASN A 215 -3.42 17.13 -38.28
CA ASN A 215 -3.12 15.81 -38.84
C ASN A 215 -3.59 14.69 -37.90
N ALA A 216 -4.85 14.26 -38.02
CA ALA A 216 -5.39 13.09 -37.33
C ALA A 216 -4.49 11.85 -37.52
N ASP A 217 -3.94 11.67 -38.72
CA ASP A 217 -3.01 10.61 -39.11
C ASP A 217 -1.76 10.50 -38.22
N SER A 218 -1.33 11.61 -37.61
CA SER A 218 -0.14 11.63 -36.76
C SER A 218 -0.41 11.03 -35.37
N ILE A 219 -1.57 11.34 -34.79
CA ILE A 219 -1.98 10.76 -33.49
C ILE A 219 -2.28 9.27 -33.66
N GLU A 220 -2.96 8.89 -34.74
CA GLU A 220 -3.25 7.49 -35.06
C GLU A 220 -1.96 6.66 -35.17
N LEU A 221 -0.96 7.15 -35.88
CA LEU A 221 0.33 6.46 -36.00
C LEU A 221 1.05 6.32 -34.65
N PHE A 222 0.98 7.33 -33.79
CA PHE A 222 1.55 7.25 -32.43
C PHE A 222 0.84 6.18 -31.58
N LEU A 223 -0.50 6.16 -31.60
CA LEU A 223 -1.31 5.15 -30.93
C LEU A 223 -0.99 3.75 -31.47
N GLU A 224 -0.85 3.60 -32.79
CA GLU A 224 -0.44 2.33 -33.40
C GLU A 224 0.93 1.86 -32.89
N LYS A 225 1.90 2.76 -32.68
CA LYS A 225 3.21 2.40 -32.10
C LYS A 225 3.10 1.98 -30.63
N ILE A 226 2.19 2.56 -29.87
CA ILE A 226 1.88 2.12 -28.51
C ILE A 226 1.30 0.70 -28.55
N ASP A 227 0.31 0.46 -29.41
CA ASP A 227 -0.34 -0.85 -29.55
C ASP A 227 0.64 -1.94 -29.99
N GLN A 228 1.55 -1.63 -30.91
CA GLN A 228 2.63 -2.55 -31.30
C GLN A 228 3.54 -2.91 -30.12
N ALA A 229 3.89 -1.93 -29.28
CA ALA A 229 4.70 -2.17 -28.08
C ALA A 229 3.94 -3.01 -27.03
N LEU A 230 2.65 -2.76 -26.84
CA LEU A 230 1.78 -3.54 -25.95
C LEU A 230 1.65 -4.99 -26.45
N HIS A 231 1.38 -5.21 -27.73
CA HIS A 231 1.32 -6.55 -28.32
C HIS A 231 2.63 -7.32 -28.16
N LEU A 232 3.77 -6.66 -28.35
CA LEU A 232 5.08 -7.27 -28.11
C LEU A 232 5.26 -7.68 -26.64
N ALA A 233 4.85 -6.83 -25.69
CA ALA A 233 4.91 -7.13 -24.26
C ALA A 233 4.06 -8.37 -23.90
N VAL A 234 2.83 -8.45 -24.41
CA VAL A 234 1.94 -9.61 -24.22
C VAL A 234 2.54 -10.86 -24.84
N LYS A 235 3.03 -10.78 -26.09
CA LYS A 235 3.68 -11.90 -26.77
C LYS A 235 4.88 -12.42 -25.98
N ALA A 236 5.74 -11.52 -25.49
CA ALA A 236 6.90 -11.88 -24.68
C ALA A 236 6.48 -12.55 -23.35
N HIS A 237 5.41 -12.07 -22.70
CA HIS A 237 4.86 -12.72 -21.51
C HIS A 237 4.40 -14.15 -21.79
N LEU A 238 3.63 -14.36 -22.87
CA LEU A 238 3.15 -15.70 -23.25
C LEU A 238 4.29 -16.65 -23.62
N GLN A 239 5.37 -16.15 -24.21
CA GLN A 239 6.55 -16.95 -24.58
C GLN A 239 7.34 -17.45 -23.36
N LYS A 240 7.31 -16.75 -22.21
CA LYS A 240 7.93 -17.20 -20.95
C LYS A 240 7.24 -18.41 -20.32
N LYS A 241 6.06 -18.79 -20.81
CA LYS A 241 5.27 -19.91 -20.30
C LYS A 241 5.78 -21.28 -20.77
N LYS A 242 6.79 -21.30 -21.65
CA LYS A 242 7.52 -22.50 -22.12
C LYS A 242 8.85 -22.61 -21.39
#